data_AF-A0A8J4X878-F1
#
_entry.id   AF-A0A8J4X878-F1
#
_cell.length_a   1.000
_cell.length_b   1.000
_cell.length_c   1.000
_cell.angle_alpha   90.00
_cell.angle_beta   90.00
_cell.angle_gamma   90.00
#
_symmetry.space_group_name_H-M   'P 1'
#
loop_
_entity.id
_entity.type
_entity.pdbx_description
1 polymer ?
#
loop_
_entity_poly.entity_id
_entity_poly.type
_entity_poly.pdbx_seq_one_letter_code
_entity_poly.pdbx_strand_id
1 'polypeptide(L)'
;MEDRDSSESARHLFLRALRFHPESKKVYQEYFRMELMHAERLRKQQEELERAKIDIGEYEFSPEILSGKLAEVIYQDAAQKIKGAEFLLSLLQIAALFDFTRELQDSILRDLQSQHTDDSVTWDFMARRELEVGVAPEVHSAQSRAADIASREERCGAVYEEGLKNLNTEPMWACYVTFCVERFKRKTNVSELKEKRRERLLGVLQRAHDVSLLQEGFYRTWLEVLISSDQSDAAVQVAIAAPKRFSQSVETWTLCLQTLIRLDSVEAGPLFQEALKLVNPKDTAPLWKLQVEWSAASQPPDETDTLFQRALLSPVPQVSTVLKEMYLQWAYRTGGYKKARKLFTSLHEHRPFSRTFFTTMVQIEKEQEKPKMSQLRDYYERALREFGSSDD
;
A
#
# COMPACT_ATOMS: atom_id res chain seq x y z
N MET A 1 34.25 13.95 -10.54
CA MET A 1 35.40 14.78 -10.12
C MET A 1 36.53 13.94 -9.54
N GLU A 2 36.37 12.62 -9.36
CA GLU A 2 37.23 11.81 -8.51
C GLU A 2 38.64 11.52 -9.06
N ASP A 3 38.87 11.59 -10.38
CA ASP A 3 40.20 11.20 -10.94
C ASP A 3 41.02 12.36 -11.55
N ARG A 4 40.42 13.51 -11.90
CA ARG A 4 41.12 14.60 -12.64
C ARG A 4 40.76 16.03 -12.26
N ASP A 5 39.86 16.22 -11.30
CA ASP A 5 39.49 17.56 -10.76
C ASP A 5 39.04 18.64 -11.78
N SER A 6 38.78 18.26 -13.03
CA SER A 6 38.36 19.20 -14.09
C SER A 6 36.85 19.24 -14.21
N SER A 7 36.22 20.32 -13.71
CA SER A 7 34.81 20.61 -13.91
C SER A 7 34.47 20.84 -15.38
N GLU A 8 35.39 21.42 -16.15
CA GLU A 8 35.25 21.66 -17.59
C GLU A 8 35.18 20.35 -18.40
N SER A 9 36.02 19.36 -18.07
CA SER A 9 35.94 18.04 -18.70
C SER A 9 34.61 17.34 -18.38
N ALA A 10 34.13 17.47 -17.14
CA ALA A 10 32.83 16.93 -16.74
C ALA A 10 31.68 17.59 -17.52
N ARG A 11 31.69 18.93 -17.66
CA ARG A 11 30.74 19.69 -18.49
C ARG A 11 30.69 19.18 -19.92
N HIS A 12 31.84 19.00 -20.56
CA HIS A 12 31.89 18.49 -21.93
C HIS A 12 31.27 17.10 -22.07
N LEU A 13 31.49 16.22 -21.10
CA LEU A 13 30.89 14.88 -21.09
C LEU A 13 29.37 14.94 -20.92
N PHE A 14 28.86 15.76 -20.00
CA PHE A 14 27.42 15.91 -19.81
C PHE A 14 26.74 16.56 -21.01
N LEU A 15 27.32 17.63 -21.57
CA LEU A 15 26.80 18.26 -22.79
C LEU A 15 26.82 17.30 -23.97
N ARG A 16 27.86 16.47 -24.11
CA ARG A 16 27.89 15.40 -25.12
C ARG A 16 26.79 14.36 -24.87
N ALA A 17 26.58 13.94 -23.63
CA ALA A 17 25.52 13.01 -23.27
C ALA A 17 24.13 13.58 -23.60
N LEU A 18 23.88 14.85 -23.28
CA LEU A 18 22.61 15.53 -23.60
C LEU A 18 22.37 15.72 -25.10
N ARG A 19 23.43 15.76 -25.92
CA ARG A 19 23.27 15.74 -27.40
C ARG A 19 22.71 14.40 -27.89
N PHE A 20 23.10 13.29 -27.29
CA PHE A 20 22.61 11.96 -27.68
C PHE A 20 21.31 11.57 -26.96
N HIS A 21 21.10 12.09 -25.75
CA HIS A 21 19.96 11.78 -24.89
C HIS A 21 19.34 13.06 -24.31
N PRO A 22 18.67 13.88 -25.14
CA PRO A 22 18.19 15.22 -24.78
C PRO A 22 17.06 15.24 -23.75
N GLU A 23 16.42 14.11 -23.46
CA GLU A 23 15.32 13.98 -22.50
C GLU A 23 15.69 13.08 -21.30
N SER A 24 16.98 12.76 -21.15
CA SER A 24 17.42 11.85 -20.08
C SER A 24 17.41 12.55 -18.71
N LYS A 25 16.36 12.26 -17.93
CA LYS A 25 16.21 12.72 -16.53
C LYS A 25 17.49 12.53 -15.70
N LYS A 26 18.10 11.35 -15.80
CA LYS A 26 19.32 11.01 -15.04
C LYS A 26 20.52 11.87 -15.42
N VAL A 27 20.70 12.14 -16.71
CA VAL A 27 21.83 12.96 -17.19
C VAL A 27 21.67 14.40 -16.69
N TYR A 28 20.46 14.95 -16.75
CA TYR A 28 20.19 16.28 -16.19
C TYR A 28 20.39 16.34 -14.68
N GLN A 29 19.90 15.36 -13.92
CA GLN A 29 20.08 15.31 -12.46
C GLN A 29 21.57 15.32 -12.07
N GLU A 30 22.37 14.47 -12.70
CA GLU A 30 23.80 14.38 -12.39
C GLU A 30 24.57 15.61 -12.89
N TYR A 31 24.19 16.18 -14.04
CA TYR A 31 24.79 17.40 -14.53
C TYR A 31 24.51 18.59 -13.61
N PHE A 32 23.24 18.75 -13.21
CA PHE A 32 22.78 19.76 -12.27
C PHE A 32 23.49 19.63 -10.91
N ARG A 33 23.56 18.42 -10.35
CA ARG A 33 24.30 18.14 -9.11
C ARG A 33 25.78 18.50 -9.24
N MET A 34 26.41 18.16 -10.37
CA MET A 34 27.82 18.44 -10.59
C MET A 34 28.13 19.95 -10.57
N GLU A 35 27.30 20.78 -11.22
CA GLU A 35 27.50 22.23 -11.17
C GLU A 35 27.33 22.81 -9.77
N LEU A 36 26.36 22.32 -8.99
CA LEU A 36 26.19 22.75 -7.60
C LEU A 36 27.36 22.32 -6.70
N MET A 37 27.86 21.09 -6.87
CA MET A 37 29.07 20.64 -6.16
C MET A 37 30.29 21.47 -6.52
N HIS A 38 30.42 21.88 -7.79
CA HIS A 38 31.50 22.75 -8.23
C HIS A 38 31.38 24.16 -7.60
N ALA A 39 30.18 24.75 -7.58
CA ALA A 39 29.94 26.01 -6.90
C ALA A 39 30.26 25.93 -5.40
N GLU A 40 29.83 24.87 -4.71
CA GLU A 40 30.14 24.64 -3.30
C GLU A 40 31.64 24.53 -3.04
N ARG A 41 32.37 23.81 -3.90
CA ARG A 41 33.83 23.69 -3.82
C ARG A 41 34.51 25.05 -3.92
N LEU A 42 34.12 25.88 -4.89
CA LEU A 42 34.71 27.21 -5.07
C LEU A 42 34.40 28.14 -3.88
N ARG A 43 33.18 28.07 -3.32
CA ARG A 43 32.82 28.82 -2.10
C ARG A 43 33.71 28.45 -0.93
N LYS A 44 33.93 27.15 -0.69
CA LYS A 44 34.83 26.67 0.37
C LYS A 44 36.27 27.13 0.17
N GLN A 45 36.76 27.10 -1.07
CA GLN A 45 38.09 27.62 -1.41
C GLN A 45 38.20 29.12 -1.14
N GLN A 46 37.18 29.90 -1.48
CA GLN A 46 37.14 31.33 -1.18
C GLN A 46 37.16 31.60 0.32
N GLU A 47 36.32 30.90 1.10
CA GLU A 47 36.29 31.02 2.56
C GLU A 47 37.64 30.68 3.21
N GLU A 48 38.34 29.67 2.71
CA GLU A 48 39.69 29.30 3.18
C GLU A 48 40.73 30.38 2.89
N LEU A 49 40.69 30.99 1.70
CA LEU A 49 41.61 32.06 1.31
C LEU A 49 41.37 33.34 2.11
N GLU A 50 40.11 33.70 2.31
CA GLU A 50 39.70 34.83 3.17
C GLU A 50 40.17 34.62 4.62
N ARG A 51 39.98 33.40 5.15
CA ARG A 51 40.42 33.04 6.51
C ARG A 51 41.93 33.09 6.67
N ALA A 52 42.68 32.71 5.63
CA ALA A 52 44.13 32.74 5.62
C ALA A 52 44.71 34.15 5.42
N LYS A 53 43.86 35.18 5.18
CA LYS A 53 44.27 36.56 4.83
C LYS A 53 45.28 36.60 3.68
N ILE A 54 45.15 35.66 2.75
CA ILE A 54 45.98 35.61 1.55
C ILE A 54 45.40 36.65 0.60
N ASP A 55 46.17 37.70 0.32
CA ASP A 55 45.82 38.71 -0.67
C ASP A 55 46.03 38.11 -2.07
N ILE A 56 44.93 37.76 -2.75
CA ILE A 56 44.95 37.15 -4.10
C ILE A 56 44.95 38.24 -5.19
N GLY A 57 45.04 39.53 -4.84
CA GLY A 57 44.93 40.63 -5.81
C GLY A 57 43.51 40.72 -6.41
N GLU A 58 43.39 41.01 -7.70
CA GLU A 58 42.10 41.15 -8.41
C GLU A 58 41.38 39.81 -8.73
N TYR A 59 41.91 38.67 -8.28
CA TYR A 59 41.32 37.36 -8.59
C TYR A 59 40.20 37.02 -7.60
N GLU A 60 38.97 37.42 -7.93
CA GLU A 60 37.76 36.99 -7.26
C GLU A 60 37.02 35.91 -8.08
N PHE A 61 36.51 34.88 -7.42
CA PHE A 61 35.64 33.92 -8.09
C PHE A 61 34.35 34.62 -8.53
N SER A 62 33.92 34.37 -9.78
CA SER A 62 32.72 35.01 -10.32
C SER A 62 31.49 34.73 -9.43
N PRO A 63 30.74 35.76 -9.00
CA PRO A 63 29.59 35.61 -8.13
C PRO A 63 28.49 34.76 -8.76
N GLU A 64 28.38 34.75 -10.09
CA GLU A 64 27.46 33.91 -10.84
C GLU A 64 27.77 32.41 -10.72
N ILE A 65 29.06 32.06 -10.61
CA ILE A 65 29.45 30.66 -10.39
C ILE A 65 29.17 30.28 -8.94
N LEU A 66 29.48 31.17 -7.99
CA LEU A 66 29.28 30.95 -6.55
C LEU A 66 27.80 30.90 -6.16
N SER A 67 26.90 31.51 -6.94
CA SER A 67 25.45 31.43 -6.77
C SER A 67 24.82 30.22 -7.46
N GLY A 68 25.60 29.45 -8.23
CA GLY A 68 25.10 28.29 -8.96
C GLY A 68 24.30 28.64 -10.22
N LYS A 69 24.57 29.78 -10.86
CA LYS A 69 23.82 30.22 -12.06
C LYS A 69 23.83 29.20 -13.20
N LEU A 70 24.91 28.44 -13.35
CA LEU A 70 24.95 27.35 -14.34
C LEU A 70 23.94 26.24 -14.05
N ALA A 71 23.70 25.92 -12.78
CA ALA A 71 22.66 24.97 -12.39
C ALA A 71 21.25 25.51 -12.72
N GLU A 72 21.02 26.82 -12.59
CA GLU A 72 19.78 27.47 -13.03
C GLU A 72 19.56 27.35 -14.54
N VAL A 73 20.61 27.55 -15.35
CA VAL A 73 20.54 27.36 -16.81
C VAL A 73 20.21 25.91 -17.16
N ILE A 74 20.86 24.95 -16.50
CA ILE A 74 20.57 23.51 -16.69
C ILE A 74 19.12 23.20 -16.32
N TYR A 75 18.64 23.75 -15.21
CA TYR A 75 17.26 23.61 -14.77
C TYR A 75 16.27 24.14 -15.83
N GLN A 76 16.48 25.36 -16.33
CA GLN A 76 15.61 25.96 -17.34
C GLN A 76 15.57 25.15 -18.64
N ASP A 77 16.73 24.68 -19.11
CA ASP A 77 16.82 23.81 -20.29
C ASP A 77 16.11 22.46 -20.06
N ALA A 78 16.26 21.88 -18.87
CA ALA A 78 15.64 20.63 -18.49
C ALA A 78 14.11 20.76 -18.38
N ALA A 79 13.61 21.83 -17.76
CA ALA A 79 12.19 22.10 -17.58
C ALA A 79 11.46 22.30 -18.91
N GLN A 80 12.13 22.82 -19.93
CA GLN A 80 11.57 22.94 -21.28
C GLN A 80 11.43 21.59 -22.00
N LYS A 81 12.33 20.63 -21.74
CA LYS A 81 12.42 19.35 -22.47
C LYS A 81 11.73 18.20 -21.75
N ILE A 82 11.75 18.19 -20.42
CA ILE A 82 11.24 17.10 -19.60
C ILE A 82 10.02 17.58 -18.83
N LYS A 83 8.87 16.98 -19.15
CA LYS A 83 7.61 17.25 -18.44
C LYS A 83 7.47 16.39 -17.19
N GLY A 84 6.71 16.91 -16.21
CA GLY A 84 6.26 16.19 -15.02
C GLY A 84 6.88 16.74 -13.74
N ALA A 85 6.07 16.89 -12.69
CA ALA A 85 6.48 17.52 -11.44
C ALA A 85 7.56 16.71 -10.72
N GLU A 86 7.49 15.38 -10.78
CA GLU A 86 8.47 14.47 -10.15
C GLU A 86 9.93 14.81 -10.52
N PHE A 87 10.16 15.20 -11.78
CA PHE A 87 11.50 15.54 -12.22
C PHE A 87 11.97 16.87 -11.62
N LEU A 88 11.14 17.92 -11.65
CA LEU A 88 11.49 19.20 -11.05
C LEU A 88 11.68 19.06 -9.52
N LEU A 89 10.87 18.23 -8.87
CA LEU A 89 11.03 17.89 -7.45
C LEU A 89 12.36 17.20 -7.17
N SER A 90 12.83 16.32 -8.07
CA SER A 90 14.15 15.71 -7.92
C SER A 90 15.29 16.74 -8.01
N LEU A 91 15.16 17.76 -8.86
CA LEU A 91 16.12 18.86 -8.95
C LEU A 91 16.07 19.75 -7.71
N LEU A 92 14.86 20.02 -7.20
CA LEU A 92 14.66 20.75 -5.95
C LEU A 92 15.30 20.02 -4.75
N GLN A 93 15.14 18.70 -4.66
CA GLN A 93 15.79 17.88 -3.63
C GLN A 93 17.31 17.95 -3.72
N ILE A 94 17.88 17.96 -4.93
CA ILE A 94 19.32 18.14 -5.12
C ILE A 94 19.74 19.55 -4.67
N ALA A 95 19.01 20.59 -5.09
CA ALA A 95 19.29 21.97 -4.70
C ALA A 95 19.25 22.16 -3.18
N ALA A 96 18.27 21.55 -2.50
CA ALA A 96 18.10 21.62 -1.05
C ALA A 96 19.32 21.11 -0.23
N LEU A 97 20.23 20.34 -0.84
CA LEU A 97 21.48 19.91 -0.20
C LEU A 97 22.50 21.05 -0.04
N PHE A 98 22.30 22.17 -0.73
CA PHE A 98 23.22 23.30 -0.80
C PHE A 98 22.56 24.56 -0.24
N ASP A 99 23.14 25.15 0.80
CA ASP A 99 22.60 26.29 1.55
C ASP A 99 22.48 27.58 0.72
N PHE A 100 23.38 27.77 -0.25
CA PHE A 100 23.42 28.95 -1.13
C PHE A 100 22.36 28.95 -2.25
N THR A 101 21.58 27.88 -2.41
CA THR A 101 20.66 27.72 -3.55
C THR A 101 19.22 28.21 -3.29
N ARG A 102 18.98 28.96 -2.21
CA ARG A 102 17.62 29.39 -1.82
C ARG A 102 16.83 30.06 -2.95
N GLU A 103 17.46 30.96 -3.69
CA GLU A 103 16.81 31.64 -4.83
C GLU A 103 16.42 30.68 -5.95
N LEU A 104 17.29 29.69 -6.24
CA LEU A 104 17.02 28.64 -7.23
C LEU A 104 15.87 27.74 -6.76
N GLN A 105 15.86 27.35 -5.47
CA GLN A 105 14.76 26.59 -4.89
C GLN A 105 13.44 27.35 -5.02
N ASP A 106 13.41 28.65 -4.69
CA ASP A 106 12.22 29.50 -4.80
C ASP A 106 11.76 29.68 -6.25
N SER A 107 12.68 29.65 -7.23
CA SER A 107 12.31 29.61 -8.65
C SER A 107 11.61 28.31 -9.01
N ILE A 108 12.21 27.16 -8.67
CA ILE A 108 11.65 25.83 -8.97
C ILE A 108 10.27 25.67 -8.33
N LEU A 109 10.09 26.16 -7.11
CA LEU A 109 8.82 26.15 -6.38
C LEU A 109 7.73 26.97 -7.07
N ARG A 110 8.06 28.18 -7.56
CA ARG A 110 7.13 29.01 -8.32
C ARG A 110 6.71 28.36 -9.63
N ASP A 111 7.65 27.69 -10.30
CA ASP A 111 7.37 26.97 -11.55
C ASP A 111 6.47 25.76 -11.30
N LEU A 112 6.71 24.99 -10.23
CA LEU A 112 5.81 23.92 -9.77
C LEU A 112 4.39 24.43 -9.48
N GLN A 113 4.27 25.54 -8.76
CA GLN A 113 2.97 26.16 -8.40
C GLN A 113 2.21 26.75 -9.58
N SER A 114 2.88 27.13 -10.65
CA SER A 114 2.24 27.78 -11.81
C SER A 114 1.99 26.83 -12.96
N GLN A 115 2.84 25.80 -13.15
CA GLN A 115 2.84 24.95 -14.34
C GLN A 115 2.45 23.49 -14.05
N HIS A 116 2.43 23.06 -12.78
CA HIS A 116 2.20 21.65 -12.40
C HIS A 116 1.13 21.48 -11.31
N THR A 117 0.12 22.34 -11.30
CA THR A 117 -1.02 22.25 -10.37
C THR A 117 -2.00 21.12 -10.72
N ASP A 118 -1.84 20.50 -11.89
CA ASP A 118 -2.56 19.32 -12.35
C ASP A 118 -1.93 18.00 -11.88
N ASP A 119 -0.77 18.04 -11.23
CA ASP A 119 -0.06 16.86 -10.74
C ASP A 119 -0.22 16.71 -9.22
N SER A 120 -0.69 15.54 -8.76
CA SER A 120 -0.88 15.24 -7.34
C SER A 120 0.43 15.28 -6.55
N VAL A 121 1.57 14.97 -7.19
CA VAL A 121 2.88 14.95 -6.52
C VAL A 121 3.32 16.38 -6.15
N THR A 122 2.95 17.38 -6.96
CA THR A 122 3.18 18.80 -6.63
C THR A 122 2.48 19.16 -5.33
N TRP A 123 1.20 18.83 -5.21
CA TRP A 123 0.41 19.13 -4.02
C TRP A 123 0.88 18.37 -2.79
N ASP A 124 1.24 17.08 -2.93
CA ASP A 124 1.82 16.27 -1.85
C ASP A 124 3.11 16.91 -1.32
N PHE A 125 4.01 17.31 -2.22
CA PHE A 125 5.24 17.99 -1.84
C PHE A 125 4.98 19.32 -1.14
N MET A 126 4.13 20.18 -1.70
CA MET A 126 3.78 21.47 -1.12
C MET A 126 3.18 21.32 0.28
N ALA A 127 2.25 20.38 0.43
CA ALA A 127 1.63 20.12 1.72
C ALA A 127 2.64 19.61 2.74
N ARG A 128 3.56 18.71 2.36
CA ARG A 128 4.57 18.15 3.27
C ARG A 128 5.60 19.19 3.72
N ARG A 129 5.91 20.17 2.87
CA ARG A 129 6.81 21.29 3.22
C ARG A 129 6.31 22.11 4.41
N GLU A 130 4.99 22.23 4.59
CA GLU A 130 4.39 22.92 5.74
C GLU A 130 4.74 22.28 7.11
N LEU A 131 5.18 21.01 7.12
CA LEU A 131 5.70 20.39 8.34
C LEU A 131 7.06 20.97 8.77
N GLU A 132 7.85 21.41 7.80
CA GLU A 132 9.20 21.95 8.01
C GLU A 132 9.16 23.44 8.30
N VAL A 133 8.16 24.15 7.77
CA VAL A 133 7.88 25.56 8.05
C VAL A 133 7.41 25.69 9.50
N GLY A 134 8.37 25.88 10.39
CA GLY A 134 8.11 26.13 11.80
C GLY A 134 9.26 26.84 12.49
N VAL A 135 8.91 27.98 13.08
CA VAL A 135 9.76 28.77 13.97
C VAL A 135 10.20 27.88 15.13
N ALA A 136 11.46 27.99 15.56
CA ALA A 136 11.90 27.48 16.84
C ALA A 136 11.71 28.57 17.91
N PRO A 137 10.56 28.66 18.61
CA PRO A 137 10.59 29.14 19.97
C PRO A 137 10.97 27.96 20.87
N GLU A 138 11.63 28.23 21.98
CA GLU A 138 12.01 27.22 22.96
C GLU A 138 10.76 26.48 23.49
N VAL A 139 10.44 25.33 22.89
CA VAL A 139 9.27 24.56 23.27
C VAL A 139 9.60 23.71 24.48
N HIS A 140 9.33 24.30 25.66
CA HIS A 140 9.72 23.75 26.96
C HIS A 140 8.83 22.58 27.44
N SER A 141 7.59 22.41 26.92
CA SER A 141 6.67 21.36 27.34
C SER A 141 6.20 20.43 26.21
N ALA A 142 5.87 19.18 26.56
CA ALA A 142 5.35 18.18 25.61
C ALA A 142 4.02 18.62 24.97
N GLN A 143 3.17 19.31 25.72
CA GLN A 143 1.89 19.84 25.23
C GLN A 143 2.08 20.94 24.19
N SER A 144 3.04 21.85 24.42
CA SER A 144 3.35 22.92 23.47
C SER A 144 3.94 22.36 22.17
N ARG A 145 4.77 21.30 22.24
CA ARG A 145 5.28 20.60 21.05
C ARG A 145 4.15 19.92 20.27
N ALA A 146 3.22 19.29 20.97
CA ALA A 146 2.07 18.64 20.33
C ALA A 146 1.14 19.66 19.65
N ALA A 147 0.95 20.85 20.25
CA ALA A 147 0.16 21.92 19.66
C ALA A 147 0.82 22.51 18.40
N ASP A 148 2.14 22.73 18.42
CA ASP A 148 2.89 23.17 17.24
C ASP A 148 2.82 22.13 16.10
N ILE A 149 3.01 20.84 16.42
CA ILE A 149 2.84 19.74 15.46
C ILE A 149 1.42 19.70 14.91
N ALA A 150 0.40 19.85 15.76
CA ALA A 150 -1.00 19.89 15.33
C ALA A 150 -1.25 21.03 14.34
N SER A 151 -0.71 22.22 14.64
CA SER A 151 -0.82 23.41 13.79
C SER A 151 -0.15 23.22 12.43
N ARG A 152 1.07 22.64 12.40
CA ARG A 152 1.76 22.28 11.15
C ARG A 152 0.95 21.28 10.33
N GLU A 153 0.45 20.22 10.97
CA GLU A 153 -0.37 19.21 10.29
C GLU A 153 -1.68 19.78 9.76
N GLU A 154 -2.25 20.79 10.42
CA GLU A 154 -3.43 21.50 9.94
C GLU A 154 -3.14 22.33 8.69
N ARG A 155 -2.00 23.04 8.65
CA ARG A 155 -1.55 23.73 7.43
C ARG A 155 -1.32 22.77 6.27
N CYS A 156 -0.70 21.62 6.54
CA CYS A 156 -0.57 20.56 5.53
C CYS A 156 -1.94 20.14 5.00
N GLY A 157 -2.89 19.90 5.92
CA GLY A 157 -4.27 19.57 5.60
C GLY A 157 -4.92 20.61 4.69
N ALA A 158 -4.76 21.89 4.98
CA ALA A 158 -5.30 22.98 4.17
C ALA A 158 -4.78 22.96 2.73
N VAL A 159 -3.48 22.67 2.53
CA VAL A 159 -2.90 22.54 1.18
C VAL A 159 -3.46 21.34 0.43
N TYR A 160 -3.66 20.19 1.10
CA TYR A 160 -4.35 19.05 0.49
C TYR A 160 -5.80 19.37 0.11
N GLU A 161 -6.54 20.07 0.98
CA GLU A 161 -7.93 20.49 0.68
C GLU A 161 -7.98 21.45 -0.52
N GLU A 162 -7.02 22.37 -0.64
CA GLU A 162 -6.89 23.22 -1.83
C GLU A 162 -6.57 22.39 -3.08
N GLY A 163 -5.63 21.45 -2.97
CA GLY A 163 -5.31 20.54 -4.05
C GLY A 163 -6.49 19.70 -4.49
N LEU A 164 -7.35 19.22 -3.57
CA LEU A 164 -8.58 18.48 -3.90
C LEU A 164 -9.64 19.35 -4.58
N LYS A 165 -9.71 20.66 -4.27
CA LYS A 165 -10.60 21.58 -4.99
C LYS A 165 -10.17 21.77 -6.44
N ASN A 166 -8.87 21.79 -6.70
CA ASN A 166 -8.30 21.96 -8.04
C ASN A 166 -8.21 20.64 -8.81
N LEU A 167 -7.90 19.54 -8.13
CA LEU A 167 -7.56 18.24 -8.67
C LEU A 167 -8.26 17.13 -7.87
N ASN A 168 -9.55 16.95 -8.10
CA ASN A 168 -10.33 15.88 -7.47
C ASN A 168 -10.13 14.53 -8.18
N THR A 169 -8.95 13.91 -8.01
CA THR A 169 -8.56 12.66 -8.68
C THR A 169 -8.11 11.60 -7.67
N GLU A 170 -8.17 10.33 -8.06
CA GLU A 170 -7.72 9.20 -7.21
C GLU A 170 -6.27 9.36 -6.72
N PRO A 171 -5.27 9.75 -7.54
CA PRO A 171 -3.91 10.00 -7.06
C PRO A 171 -3.82 11.09 -6.00
N MET A 172 -4.60 12.17 -6.15
CA MET A 172 -4.61 13.27 -5.18
C MET A 172 -5.18 12.83 -3.82
N TRP A 173 -6.27 12.06 -3.82
CA TRP A 173 -6.79 11.44 -2.61
C TRP A 173 -5.80 10.45 -2.00
N ALA A 174 -5.11 9.65 -2.82
CA ALA A 174 -4.11 8.70 -2.35
C ALA A 174 -2.94 9.40 -1.64
N CYS A 175 -2.45 10.53 -2.16
CA CYS A 175 -1.45 11.37 -1.47
C CYS A 175 -1.96 11.84 -0.10
N TYR A 176 -3.17 12.40 -0.04
CA TYR A 176 -3.70 12.93 1.22
C TYR A 176 -3.97 11.85 2.27
N VAL A 177 -4.57 10.72 1.87
CA VAL A 177 -4.80 9.57 2.74
C VAL A 177 -3.46 9.02 3.24
N THR A 178 -2.47 8.88 2.36
CA THR A 178 -1.11 8.40 2.72
C THR A 178 -0.48 9.30 3.78
N PHE A 179 -0.54 10.62 3.59
CA PHE A 179 -0.09 11.58 4.60
C PHE A 179 -0.80 11.37 5.94
N CYS A 180 -2.13 11.26 5.94
CA CYS A 180 -2.90 11.03 7.17
C CYS A 180 -2.54 9.71 7.87
N VAL A 181 -2.33 8.62 7.12
CA VAL A 181 -1.88 7.33 7.65
C VAL A 181 -0.48 7.45 8.27
N GLU A 182 0.45 8.11 7.62
CA GLU A 182 1.80 8.36 8.16
C GLU A 182 1.74 9.15 9.47
N ARG A 183 0.92 10.22 9.52
CA ARG A 183 0.75 11.02 10.75
C ARG A 183 0.12 10.21 11.87
N PHE A 184 -0.91 9.42 11.57
CA PHE A 184 -1.59 8.54 12.53
C PHE A 184 -0.62 7.52 13.15
N LYS A 185 0.27 6.92 12.36
CA LYS A 185 1.27 5.95 12.83
C LYS A 185 2.37 6.55 13.72
N ARG A 186 2.55 7.88 13.73
CA ARG A 186 3.56 8.52 14.58
C ARG A 186 3.16 8.45 16.06
N LYS A 187 4.06 7.91 16.88
CA LYS A 187 3.90 7.87 18.34
C LYS A 187 3.81 9.28 18.92
N THR A 188 2.90 9.45 19.88
CA THR A 188 2.77 10.66 20.69
C THR A 188 2.23 10.26 22.05
N ASN A 189 2.52 11.04 23.09
CA ASN A 189 1.98 10.84 24.44
C ASN A 189 0.79 11.76 24.73
N VAL A 190 0.50 12.70 23.83
CA VAL A 190 -0.62 13.66 23.97
C VAL A 190 -1.86 13.07 23.34
N SER A 191 -2.89 12.81 24.14
CA SER A 191 -4.17 12.24 23.71
C SER A 191 -4.84 13.10 22.64
N GLU A 192 -4.98 14.41 22.88
CA GLU A 192 -5.62 15.36 21.95
C GLU A 192 -5.05 15.29 20.52
N LEU A 193 -3.73 15.16 20.38
CA LEU A 193 -3.09 15.02 19.07
C LEU A 193 -3.38 13.65 18.43
N LYS A 194 -3.50 12.57 19.22
CA LYS A 194 -3.94 11.26 18.71
C LYS A 194 -5.36 11.33 18.17
N GLU A 195 -6.27 11.93 18.92
CA GLU A 195 -7.69 12.05 18.55
C GLU A 195 -7.82 12.87 17.25
N LYS A 196 -7.18 14.04 17.17
CA LYS A 196 -7.17 14.88 15.96
C LYS A 196 -6.66 14.14 14.73
N ARG A 197 -5.57 13.39 14.86
CA ARG A 197 -5.02 12.60 13.73
C ARG A 197 -5.96 11.49 13.30
N ARG A 198 -6.60 10.82 14.25
CA ARG A 198 -7.58 9.78 13.97
C ARG A 198 -8.82 10.35 13.28
N GLU A 199 -9.39 11.42 13.81
CA GLU A 199 -10.56 12.11 13.24
C GLU A 199 -10.27 12.57 11.81
N ARG A 200 -9.11 13.19 11.58
CA ARG A 200 -8.69 13.58 10.24
C ARG A 200 -8.58 12.37 9.31
N LEU A 201 -7.89 11.30 9.72
CA LEU A 201 -7.73 10.10 8.90
C LEU A 201 -9.09 9.49 8.52
N LEU A 202 -9.97 9.28 9.50
CA LEU A 202 -11.29 8.71 9.25
C LEU A 202 -12.15 9.61 8.36
N GLY A 203 -12.13 10.93 8.58
CA GLY A 203 -12.86 11.89 7.77
C GLY A 203 -12.37 11.96 6.31
N VAL A 204 -11.06 11.86 6.08
CA VAL A 204 -10.48 11.81 4.73
C VAL A 204 -10.81 10.50 4.03
N LEU A 205 -10.70 9.36 4.72
CA LEU A 205 -11.07 8.04 4.19
C LEU A 205 -12.54 7.99 3.79
N GLN A 206 -13.44 8.47 4.67
CA GLN A 206 -14.88 8.51 4.39
C GLN A 206 -15.17 9.38 3.16
N ARG A 207 -14.64 10.61 3.09
CA ARG A 207 -14.88 11.50 1.94
C ARG A 207 -14.34 10.91 0.64
N ALA A 208 -13.14 10.32 0.66
CA ALA A 208 -12.57 9.65 -0.51
C ALA A 208 -13.43 8.47 -0.97
N HIS A 209 -14.03 7.74 -0.03
CA HIS A 209 -14.97 6.66 -0.32
C HIS A 209 -16.25 7.22 -0.97
N ASP A 210 -16.84 8.26 -0.38
CA ASP A 210 -18.10 8.86 -0.85
C ASP A 210 -18.00 9.39 -2.29
N VAL A 211 -16.87 10.01 -2.64
CA VAL A 211 -16.63 10.48 -4.03
C VAL A 211 -16.18 9.36 -4.97
N SER A 212 -16.15 8.12 -4.52
CA SER A 212 -15.68 6.98 -5.30
C SER A 212 -14.24 7.11 -5.81
N LEU A 213 -13.32 7.70 -5.02
CA LEU A 213 -11.90 7.84 -5.35
C LEU A 213 -10.93 7.23 -4.32
N LEU A 214 -11.43 6.58 -3.26
CA LEU A 214 -10.59 5.80 -2.35
C LEU A 214 -10.05 4.50 -2.99
N GLN A 215 -8.73 4.35 -3.01
CA GLN A 215 -8.05 3.13 -3.48
C GLN A 215 -8.32 1.92 -2.58
N GLU A 216 -8.35 0.74 -3.21
CA GLU A 216 -8.63 -0.54 -2.55
C GLU A 216 -7.71 -0.81 -1.34
N GLY A 217 -6.42 -0.51 -1.48
CA GLY A 217 -5.41 -0.78 -0.44
C GLY A 217 -5.68 -0.09 0.90
N PHE A 218 -6.46 1.00 0.92
CA PHE A 218 -6.71 1.77 2.14
C PHE A 218 -7.84 1.20 3.01
N TYR A 219 -8.70 0.32 2.49
CA TYR A 219 -9.82 -0.23 3.28
C TYR A 219 -9.34 -1.10 4.44
N ARG A 220 -8.21 -1.80 4.29
CA ARG A 220 -7.61 -2.56 5.41
C ARG A 220 -7.26 -1.63 6.57
N THR A 221 -6.52 -0.57 6.29
CA THR A 221 -6.15 0.42 7.31
C THR A 221 -7.39 1.08 7.89
N TRP A 222 -8.40 1.40 7.07
CA TRP A 222 -9.63 2.01 7.55
C TRP A 222 -10.38 1.12 8.56
N LEU A 223 -10.61 -0.14 8.20
CA LEU A 223 -11.30 -1.11 9.06
C LEU A 223 -10.50 -1.37 10.35
N GLU A 224 -9.18 -1.50 10.27
CA GLU A 224 -8.31 -1.67 11.45
C GLU A 224 -8.41 -0.47 12.41
N VAL A 225 -8.39 0.76 11.88
CA VAL A 225 -8.51 1.97 12.70
C VAL A 225 -9.88 2.03 13.38
N LEU A 226 -10.97 1.79 12.65
CA LEU A 226 -12.32 1.79 13.21
C LEU A 226 -12.46 0.78 14.36
N ILE A 227 -11.93 -0.43 14.19
CA ILE A 227 -12.02 -1.50 15.18
C ILE A 227 -11.14 -1.21 16.39
N SER A 228 -9.95 -0.67 16.19
CA SER A 228 -9.08 -0.24 17.30
C SER A 228 -9.63 0.96 18.08
N SER A 229 -10.66 1.63 17.54
CA SER A 229 -11.30 2.81 18.12
C SER A 229 -12.71 2.50 18.65
N ASP A 230 -13.06 1.21 18.78
CA ASP A 230 -14.37 0.73 19.23
C ASP A 230 -15.57 1.25 18.40
N GLN A 231 -15.34 1.59 17.12
CA GLN A 231 -16.38 2.04 16.18
C GLN A 231 -16.88 0.88 15.31
N SER A 232 -17.37 -0.18 15.96
CA SER A 232 -17.81 -1.43 15.30
C SER A 232 -18.90 -1.22 14.26
N ASP A 233 -19.91 -0.39 14.54
CA ASP A 233 -21.02 -0.13 13.61
C ASP A 233 -20.50 0.50 12.30
N ALA A 234 -19.59 1.49 12.41
CA ALA A 234 -18.97 2.11 11.25
C ALA A 234 -18.10 1.10 10.48
N ALA A 235 -17.36 0.23 11.18
CA ALA A 235 -16.57 -0.82 10.54
C ALA A 235 -17.44 -1.80 9.75
N VAL A 236 -18.62 -2.17 10.29
CA VAL A 236 -19.60 -3.00 9.59
C VAL A 236 -20.11 -2.30 8.32
N GLN A 237 -20.47 -1.01 8.41
CA GLN A 237 -20.93 -0.26 7.23
C GLN A 237 -19.85 -0.19 6.13
N VAL A 238 -18.60 0.10 6.50
CA VAL A 238 -17.48 0.14 5.55
C VAL A 238 -17.23 -1.24 4.94
N ALA A 239 -17.28 -2.31 5.73
CA ALA A 239 -17.10 -3.69 5.25
C ALA A 239 -18.22 -4.12 4.29
N ILE A 240 -19.43 -3.59 4.42
CA ILE A 240 -20.53 -3.86 3.48
C ILE A 240 -20.40 -3.00 2.21
N ALA A 241 -19.89 -1.77 2.32
CA ALA A 241 -19.78 -0.84 1.20
C ALA A 241 -18.59 -1.13 0.28
N ALA A 242 -17.43 -1.50 0.83
CA ALA A 242 -16.20 -1.68 0.06
C ALA A 242 -16.33 -2.72 -1.07
N PRO A 243 -16.91 -3.93 -0.83
CA PRO A 243 -17.01 -4.95 -1.87
C PRO A 243 -17.97 -4.58 -3.00
N LYS A 244 -18.94 -3.69 -2.77
CA LYS A 244 -19.83 -3.20 -3.84
C LYS A 244 -19.08 -2.41 -4.89
N ARG A 245 -18.03 -1.69 -4.47
CA ARG A 245 -17.14 -0.95 -5.37
C ARG A 245 -16.12 -1.87 -6.04
N PHE A 246 -15.51 -2.77 -5.28
CA PHE A 246 -14.48 -3.71 -5.77
C PHE A 246 -15.07 -5.12 -5.90
N SER A 247 -16.16 -5.24 -6.66
CA SER A 247 -16.99 -6.46 -6.72
C SER A 247 -16.27 -7.70 -7.28
N GLN A 248 -15.20 -7.50 -8.04
CA GLN A 248 -14.38 -8.58 -8.58
C GLN A 248 -13.16 -8.94 -7.69
N SER A 249 -12.84 -8.13 -6.68
CA SER A 249 -11.66 -8.35 -5.83
C SER A 249 -11.93 -9.34 -4.71
N VAL A 250 -11.37 -10.54 -4.83
CA VAL A 250 -11.45 -11.58 -3.80
C VAL A 250 -10.81 -11.10 -2.50
N GLU A 251 -9.75 -10.32 -2.60
CA GLU A 251 -9.02 -9.73 -1.48
C GLU A 251 -9.92 -8.78 -0.68
N THR A 252 -10.67 -7.90 -1.35
CA THR A 252 -11.62 -6.98 -0.70
C THR A 252 -12.75 -7.75 -0.03
N TRP A 253 -13.37 -8.71 -0.73
CA TRP A 253 -14.43 -9.55 -0.14
C TRP A 253 -13.93 -10.30 1.10
N THR A 254 -12.76 -10.93 1.01
CA THR A 254 -12.16 -11.70 2.10
C THR A 254 -11.89 -10.81 3.32
N LEU A 255 -11.27 -9.65 3.12
CA LEU A 255 -11.00 -8.67 4.18
C LEU A 255 -12.28 -8.23 4.90
N CYS A 256 -13.32 -7.90 4.12
CA CYS A 256 -14.59 -7.42 4.65
C CYS A 256 -15.33 -8.51 5.41
N LEU A 257 -15.42 -9.72 4.85
CA LEU A 257 -16.05 -10.87 5.50
C LEU A 257 -15.32 -11.26 6.79
N GLN A 258 -13.99 -11.31 6.79
CA GLN A 258 -13.19 -11.55 8.00
C GLN A 258 -13.46 -10.48 9.07
N THR A 259 -13.66 -9.23 8.65
CA THR A 259 -14.00 -8.15 9.56
C THR A 259 -15.38 -8.34 10.19
N LEU A 260 -16.40 -8.67 9.39
CA LEU A 260 -17.75 -8.95 9.91
C LEU A 260 -17.77 -10.15 10.84
N ILE A 261 -17.04 -11.23 10.50
CA ILE A 261 -16.89 -12.41 11.36
C ILE A 261 -16.26 -12.05 12.70
N ARG A 262 -15.18 -11.26 12.69
CA ARG A 262 -14.50 -10.81 13.93
C ARG A 262 -15.43 -9.98 14.82
N LEU A 263 -16.35 -9.23 14.22
CA LEU A 263 -17.31 -8.39 14.93
C LEU A 263 -18.62 -9.13 15.28
N ASP A 264 -18.71 -10.42 14.98
CA ASP A 264 -19.91 -11.26 15.14
C ASP A 264 -21.17 -10.62 14.51
N SER A 265 -20.97 -10.00 13.36
CA SER A 265 -22.01 -9.26 12.64
C SER A 265 -22.90 -10.21 11.84
N VAL A 266 -24.23 -10.01 11.94
CA VAL A 266 -25.25 -10.80 11.24
C VAL A 266 -25.19 -10.62 9.72
N GLU A 267 -24.58 -9.52 9.28
CA GLU A 267 -24.41 -9.16 7.88
C GLU A 267 -23.40 -10.04 7.14
N ALA A 268 -22.58 -10.81 7.86
CA ALA A 268 -21.63 -11.76 7.26
C ALA A 268 -22.34 -12.77 6.34
N GLY A 269 -23.46 -13.35 6.80
CA GLY A 269 -24.22 -14.37 6.07
C GLY A 269 -24.70 -13.88 4.69
N PRO A 270 -25.50 -12.80 4.62
CA PRO A 270 -25.91 -12.18 3.36
C PRO A 270 -24.73 -11.78 2.48
N LEU A 271 -23.67 -11.21 3.06
CA LEU A 271 -22.51 -10.75 2.29
C LEU A 271 -21.75 -11.90 1.62
N PHE A 272 -21.67 -13.08 2.26
CA PHE A 272 -21.13 -14.28 1.60
C PHE A 272 -21.92 -14.67 0.34
N GLN A 273 -23.26 -14.59 0.41
CA GLN A 273 -24.10 -14.93 -0.74
C GLN A 273 -23.94 -13.94 -1.88
N GLU A 274 -23.72 -12.67 -1.55
CA GLU A 274 -23.43 -11.62 -2.53
C GLU A 274 -22.06 -11.82 -3.18
N ALA A 275 -21.03 -12.10 -2.38
CA ALA A 275 -19.67 -12.37 -2.85
C ALA A 275 -19.62 -13.49 -3.89
N LEU A 276 -20.27 -14.63 -3.59
CA LEU A 276 -20.31 -15.79 -4.48
C LEU A 276 -21.10 -15.57 -5.78
N LYS A 277 -21.95 -14.53 -5.84
CA LYS A 277 -22.68 -14.15 -7.07
C LYS A 277 -21.87 -13.21 -7.96
N LEU A 278 -21.11 -12.29 -7.36
CA LEU A 278 -20.43 -11.22 -8.08
C LEU A 278 -19.01 -11.59 -8.49
N VAL A 279 -18.28 -12.32 -7.65
CA VAL A 279 -16.90 -12.71 -7.93
C VAL A 279 -16.85 -13.76 -9.03
N ASN A 280 -15.84 -13.66 -9.89
CA ASN A 280 -15.56 -14.68 -10.89
C ASN A 280 -15.52 -16.09 -10.25
N PRO A 281 -16.35 -17.04 -10.70
CA PRO A 281 -16.44 -18.37 -10.10
C PRO A 281 -15.10 -19.05 -9.89
N LYS A 282 -14.15 -18.89 -10.82
CA LYS A 282 -12.81 -19.51 -10.74
C LYS A 282 -12.02 -19.07 -9.50
N ASP A 283 -12.30 -17.87 -9.00
CA ASP A 283 -11.56 -17.24 -7.92
C ASP A 283 -12.32 -17.33 -6.57
N THR A 284 -13.49 -18.00 -6.54
CA THR A 284 -14.35 -18.09 -5.33
C THR A 284 -13.88 -19.10 -4.28
N ALA A 285 -12.89 -19.93 -4.56
CA ALA A 285 -12.45 -20.99 -3.64
C ALA A 285 -12.07 -20.47 -2.23
N PRO A 286 -11.33 -19.35 -2.07
CA PRO A 286 -11.05 -18.78 -0.75
C PRO A 286 -12.31 -18.33 0.00
N LEU A 287 -13.30 -17.79 -0.71
CA LEU A 287 -14.56 -17.32 -0.12
C LEU A 287 -15.42 -18.48 0.39
N TRP A 288 -15.49 -19.56 -0.39
CA TRP A 288 -16.15 -20.79 0.05
C TRP A 288 -15.50 -21.37 1.29
N LYS A 289 -14.16 -21.45 1.31
CA LYS A 289 -13.39 -21.92 2.47
C LYS A 289 -13.71 -21.09 3.71
N LEU A 290 -13.67 -19.76 3.58
CA LEU A 290 -13.99 -18.85 4.68
C LEU A 290 -15.44 -19.03 5.16
N GLN A 291 -16.40 -19.22 4.24
CA GLN A 291 -17.80 -19.40 4.59
C GLN A 291 -18.05 -20.69 5.38
N VAL A 292 -17.45 -21.81 4.96
CA VAL A 292 -17.63 -23.08 5.68
C VAL A 292 -16.94 -23.09 7.03
N GLU A 293 -15.79 -22.40 7.16
CA GLU A 293 -15.10 -22.23 8.45
C GLU A 293 -15.95 -21.40 9.41
N TRP A 294 -16.52 -20.29 8.94
CA TRP A 294 -17.45 -19.49 9.71
C TRP A 294 -18.71 -20.27 10.10
N SER A 295 -19.34 -20.97 9.16
CA SER A 295 -20.53 -21.78 9.41
C SER A 295 -20.25 -22.87 10.45
N ALA A 296 -19.13 -23.57 10.33
CA ALA A 296 -18.76 -24.63 11.27
C ALA A 296 -18.49 -24.11 12.70
N ALA A 297 -18.10 -22.84 12.84
CA ALA A 297 -17.85 -22.21 14.14
C ALA A 297 -19.11 -21.59 14.76
N SER A 298 -20.00 -21.04 13.94
CA SER A 298 -21.08 -20.14 14.39
C SER A 298 -22.49 -20.64 14.11
N GLN A 299 -22.69 -21.64 13.24
CA GLN A 299 -24.01 -22.11 12.80
C GLN A 299 -24.32 -23.53 13.27
N PRO A 300 -25.61 -23.92 13.32
CA PRO A 300 -26.00 -25.30 13.59
C PRO A 300 -25.37 -26.30 12.61
N PRO A 301 -25.11 -27.56 13.05
CA PRO A 301 -24.52 -28.56 12.17
C PRO A 301 -25.33 -28.84 10.91
N ASP A 302 -26.66 -28.76 10.97
CA ASP A 302 -27.53 -29.03 9.83
C ASP A 302 -27.38 -27.95 8.74
N GLU A 303 -27.31 -26.66 9.13
CA GLU A 303 -27.05 -25.58 8.19
C GLU A 303 -25.67 -25.70 7.56
N THR A 304 -24.66 -26.05 8.37
CA THR A 304 -23.29 -26.28 7.87
C THR A 304 -23.24 -27.45 6.89
N ASP A 305 -23.98 -28.52 7.14
CA ASP A 305 -24.10 -29.67 6.23
C ASP A 305 -24.72 -29.24 4.89
N THR A 306 -25.82 -28.48 4.91
CA THR A 306 -26.44 -27.96 3.68
C THR A 306 -25.51 -27.04 2.90
N LEU A 307 -24.69 -26.25 3.58
CA LEU A 307 -23.70 -25.39 2.96
C LEU A 307 -22.63 -26.21 2.23
N PHE A 308 -22.10 -27.26 2.86
CA PHE A 308 -21.15 -28.17 2.23
C PHE A 308 -21.76 -28.86 1.00
N GLN A 309 -22.98 -29.40 1.12
CA GLN A 309 -23.67 -30.04 0.00
C GLN A 309 -23.85 -29.08 -1.18
N ARG A 310 -24.26 -27.83 -0.91
CA ARG A 310 -24.38 -26.80 -1.95
C ARG A 310 -23.05 -26.52 -2.63
N ALA A 311 -21.98 -26.44 -1.86
CA ALA A 311 -20.67 -26.07 -2.37
C ALA A 311 -20.04 -27.17 -3.25
N LEU A 312 -20.38 -28.43 -2.99
CA LEU A 312 -20.01 -29.56 -3.84
C LEU A 312 -20.65 -29.50 -5.24
N LEU A 313 -21.79 -28.81 -5.39
CA LEU A 313 -22.45 -28.59 -6.68
C LEU A 313 -21.83 -27.44 -7.48
N SER A 314 -20.77 -26.80 -6.98
CA SER A 314 -20.08 -25.73 -7.69
C SER A 314 -19.57 -26.22 -9.05
N PRO A 315 -19.77 -25.45 -10.15
CA PRO A 315 -19.26 -25.81 -11.46
C PRO A 315 -17.73 -25.69 -11.56
N VAL A 316 -17.08 -25.16 -10.52
CA VAL A 316 -15.63 -24.93 -10.47
C VAL A 316 -14.98 -26.13 -9.78
N PRO A 317 -14.21 -26.97 -10.51
CA PRO A 317 -13.67 -28.21 -9.96
C PRO A 317 -12.84 -27.99 -8.69
N GLN A 318 -11.99 -26.97 -8.68
CA GLN A 318 -11.14 -26.63 -7.53
C GLN A 318 -11.94 -26.38 -6.24
N VAL A 319 -13.09 -25.69 -6.34
CA VAL A 319 -13.98 -25.42 -5.19
C VAL A 319 -14.51 -26.75 -4.63
N SER A 320 -15.06 -27.59 -5.50
CA SER A 320 -15.62 -28.88 -5.09
C SER A 320 -14.56 -29.81 -4.50
N THR A 321 -13.33 -29.80 -5.04
CA THR A 321 -12.20 -30.59 -4.52
C THR A 321 -11.83 -30.17 -3.10
N VAL A 322 -11.55 -28.88 -2.88
CA VAL A 322 -11.14 -28.35 -1.57
C VAL A 322 -12.23 -28.58 -0.53
N LEU A 323 -13.48 -28.32 -0.88
CA LEU A 323 -14.59 -28.44 0.08
C LEU A 323 -14.96 -29.88 0.39
N LYS A 324 -14.72 -30.82 -0.52
CA LYS A 324 -14.89 -32.25 -0.24
C LYS A 324 -13.93 -32.73 0.85
N GLU A 325 -12.69 -32.25 0.84
CA GLU A 325 -11.72 -32.52 1.90
C GLU A 325 -12.17 -31.94 3.24
N MET A 326 -12.55 -30.66 3.25
CA MET A 326 -13.00 -29.98 4.46
C MET A 326 -14.28 -30.61 5.03
N TYR A 327 -15.21 -31.04 4.18
CA TYR A 327 -16.45 -31.67 4.60
C TYR A 327 -16.21 -33.02 5.28
N LEU A 328 -15.28 -33.82 4.75
CA LEU A 328 -14.87 -35.08 5.39
C LEU A 328 -14.30 -34.85 6.79
N GLN A 329 -13.40 -33.86 6.93
CA GLN A 329 -12.83 -33.50 8.22
C GLN A 329 -13.88 -33.00 9.20
N TRP A 330 -14.80 -32.15 8.75
CA TRP A 330 -15.90 -31.64 9.57
C TRP A 330 -16.86 -32.76 10.01
N ALA A 331 -17.21 -33.68 9.11
CA ALA A 331 -18.05 -34.83 9.42
C ALA A 331 -17.41 -35.75 10.47
N TYR A 332 -16.09 -35.93 10.39
CA TYR A 332 -15.33 -36.65 11.42
C TYR A 332 -15.36 -35.93 12.77
N ARG A 333 -15.10 -34.62 12.81
CA ARG A 333 -15.13 -33.82 14.05
C ARG A 333 -16.50 -33.81 14.73
N THR A 334 -17.58 -33.79 13.95
CA THR A 334 -18.96 -33.67 14.50
C THR A 334 -19.65 -35.00 14.78
N GLY A 335 -19.33 -36.06 14.03
CA GLY A 335 -20.04 -37.35 14.13
C GLY A 335 -19.13 -38.58 14.19
N GLY A 336 -17.83 -38.36 14.38
CA GLY A 336 -16.82 -39.41 14.46
C GLY A 336 -16.65 -40.21 13.16
N TYR A 337 -15.91 -41.31 13.26
CA TYR A 337 -15.56 -42.15 12.11
C TYR A 337 -16.79 -42.74 11.38
N LYS A 338 -17.91 -42.96 12.07
CA LYS A 338 -19.13 -43.51 11.46
C LYS A 338 -19.74 -42.52 10.46
N LYS A 339 -19.81 -41.23 10.82
CA LYS A 339 -20.33 -40.17 9.94
C LYS A 339 -19.36 -39.95 8.77
N ALA A 340 -18.06 -39.89 9.05
CA ALA A 340 -17.03 -39.78 8.03
C ALA A 340 -17.09 -40.90 6.99
N ARG A 341 -17.23 -42.17 7.42
CA ARG A 341 -17.38 -43.32 6.50
C ARG A 341 -18.60 -43.19 5.60
N LYS A 342 -19.77 -42.86 6.17
CA LYS A 342 -21.00 -42.68 5.38
C LYS A 342 -20.83 -41.59 4.33
N LEU A 343 -20.23 -40.47 4.73
CA LEU A 343 -19.97 -39.35 3.82
C LEU A 343 -18.95 -39.72 2.74
N PHE A 344 -17.90 -40.45 3.10
CA PHE A 344 -16.93 -40.93 2.12
C PHE A 344 -17.61 -41.84 1.09
N THR A 345 -18.45 -42.77 1.52
CA THR A 345 -19.21 -43.65 0.61
C THR A 345 -20.13 -42.88 -0.33
N SER A 346 -20.78 -41.80 0.13
CA SER A 346 -21.58 -40.98 -0.78
C SER A 346 -20.71 -40.17 -1.76
N LEU A 347 -19.54 -39.69 -1.33
CA LEU A 347 -18.71 -38.77 -2.13
C LEU A 347 -17.63 -39.43 -2.98
N HIS A 348 -17.28 -40.70 -2.75
CA HIS A 348 -16.16 -41.39 -3.41
C HIS A 348 -16.36 -41.69 -4.90
N GLU A 349 -17.55 -41.42 -5.43
CA GLU A 349 -17.87 -41.55 -6.87
C GLU A 349 -18.13 -40.20 -7.54
N HIS A 350 -18.32 -39.14 -6.75
CA HIS A 350 -18.50 -37.79 -7.28
C HIS A 350 -17.14 -37.19 -7.60
N ARG A 351 -16.81 -37.03 -8.88
CA ARG A 351 -15.63 -36.27 -9.32
C ARG A 351 -15.84 -34.77 -9.14
N PRO A 352 -14.77 -33.95 -9.02
CA PRO A 352 -13.35 -34.32 -8.95
C PRO A 352 -12.92 -34.87 -7.59
N PHE A 353 -11.82 -35.63 -7.58
CA PHE A 353 -11.19 -36.16 -6.38
C PHE A 353 -9.85 -35.48 -6.09
N SER A 354 -9.39 -35.59 -4.85
CA SER A 354 -8.01 -35.27 -4.46
C SER A 354 -7.38 -36.42 -3.69
N ARG A 355 -6.05 -36.49 -3.75
CA ARG A 355 -5.25 -37.41 -2.94
C ARG A 355 -5.51 -37.17 -1.45
N THR A 356 -5.60 -35.90 -1.04
CA THR A 356 -5.87 -35.46 0.33
C THR A 356 -7.19 -35.99 0.87
N PHE A 357 -8.24 -36.08 0.05
CA PHE A 357 -9.52 -36.66 0.46
C PHE A 357 -9.36 -38.15 0.86
N PHE A 358 -8.69 -38.94 0.02
CA PHE A 358 -8.46 -40.36 0.32
C PHE A 358 -7.49 -40.58 1.49
N THR A 359 -6.39 -39.82 1.55
CA THR A 359 -5.42 -39.95 2.64
C THR A 359 -6.02 -39.54 3.98
N THR A 360 -6.89 -38.52 4.00
CA THR A 360 -7.65 -38.14 5.20
C THR A 360 -8.55 -39.29 5.67
N MET A 361 -9.28 -39.96 4.77
CA MET A 361 -10.13 -41.10 5.15
C MET A 361 -9.30 -42.28 5.68
N VAL A 362 -8.15 -42.57 5.06
CA VAL A 362 -7.21 -43.59 5.53
C VAL A 362 -6.72 -43.25 6.94
N GLN A 363 -6.38 -41.98 7.20
CA GLN A 363 -5.91 -41.55 8.51
C GLN A 363 -7.00 -41.70 9.58
N ILE A 364 -8.23 -41.26 9.30
CA ILE A 364 -9.40 -41.46 10.18
C ILE A 364 -9.61 -42.95 10.50
N GLU A 365 -9.39 -43.83 9.53
CA GLU A 365 -9.56 -45.27 9.71
C GLU A 365 -8.42 -45.88 10.56
N LYS A 366 -7.18 -45.40 10.39
CA LYS A 366 -6.02 -45.83 11.19
C LYS A 366 -6.08 -45.38 12.65
N GLU A 367 -6.72 -44.25 12.93
CA GLU A 367 -6.87 -43.72 14.30
C GLU A 367 -7.84 -44.52 15.17
N GLN A 368 -8.62 -45.44 14.58
CA GLN A 368 -9.50 -46.31 15.35
C GLN A 368 -8.69 -47.33 16.15
N GLU A 369 -9.17 -47.67 17.35
CA GLU A 369 -8.54 -48.72 18.20
C GLU A 369 -8.43 -50.07 17.48
N LYS A 370 -9.40 -50.38 16.60
CA LYS A 370 -9.42 -51.59 15.77
C LYS A 370 -9.72 -51.21 14.32
N PRO A 371 -8.71 -50.79 13.54
CA PRO A 371 -8.89 -50.42 12.14
C PRO A 371 -9.42 -51.58 11.33
N LYS A 372 -10.41 -51.34 10.46
CA LYS A 372 -10.91 -52.38 9.56
C LYS A 372 -9.99 -52.48 8.34
N MET A 373 -9.12 -53.49 8.34
CA MET A 373 -8.16 -53.73 7.25
C MET A 373 -8.80 -53.81 5.86
N SER A 374 -10.03 -54.32 5.75
CA SER A 374 -10.77 -54.35 4.49
C SER A 374 -11.09 -52.95 3.95
N GLN A 375 -11.45 -52.01 4.84
CA GLN A 375 -11.75 -50.64 4.46
C GLN A 375 -10.49 -49.86 4.13
N LEU A 376 -9.42 -50.05 4.91
CA LEU A 376 -8.11 -49.47 4.59
C LEU A 376 -7.64 -49.89 3.20
N ARG A 377 -7.74 -51.18 2.86
CA ARG A 377 -7.38 -51.67 1.51
C ARG A 377 -8.23 -51.00 0.43
N ASP A 378 -9.55 -50.95 0.60
CA ASP A 378 -10.44 -50.29 -0.37
C ASP A 378 -10.08 -48.81 -0.59
N TYR A 379 -9.81 -48.06 0.48
CA TYR A 379 -9.42 -46.65 0.37
C TYR A 379 -8.07 -46.47 -0.37
N TYR A 380 -7.07 -47.30 -0.06
CA TYR A 380 -5.78 -47.28 -0.75
C TYR A 380 -5.91 -47.71 -2.23
N GLU A 381 -6.64 -48.78 -2.53
CA GLU A 381 -6.85 -49.26 -3.89
C GLU A 381 -7.57 -48.22 -4.75
N ARG A 382 -8.56 -47.51 -4.20
CA ARG A 382 -9.25 -46.41 -4.88
C ARG A 382 -8.32 -45.23 -5.14
N ALA A 383 -7.52 -44.84 -4.15
CA ALA A 383 -6.53 -43.78 -4.32
C ALA A 383 -5.49 -44.15 -5.40
N LEU A 384 -5.02 -45.40 -5.43
CA LEU A 384 -4.08 -45.90 -6.45
C LEU A 384 -4.73 -45.97 -7.83
N ARG A 385 -5.99 -46.38 -7.93
CA ARG A 385 -6.70 -46.41 -9.21
C ARG A 385 -6.82 -45.01 -9.83
N GLU A 386 -7.03 -44.00 -8.99
CA GLU A 386 -7.23 -42.63 -9.43
C GLU A 386 -5.92 -41.87 -9.68
N PHE A 387 -4.91 -42.06 -8.81
CA PHE A 387 -3.68 -41.25 -8.79
C PHE A 387 -2.39 -42.07 -8.98
N GLY A 388 -2.47 -43.39 -9.14
CA GLY A 388 -1.30 -44.27 -9.20
C GLY A 388 -0.49 -44.20 -10.50
N SER A 389 -0.95 -43.42 -11.50
CA SER A 389 -0.23 -43.15 -12.74
C SER A 389 0.42 -41.76 -12.78
N SER A 390 0.19 -40.95 -11.75
CA SER A 390 0.73 -39.60 -11.61
C SER A 390 1.79 -39.61 -10.50
N ASP A 391 3.02 -39.22 -10.82
CA ASP A 391 4.22 -39.28 -9.94
C ASP A 391 4.35 -38.08 -8.97
N ASP A 392 3.34 -37.20 -8.88
CA ASP A 392 3.35 -36.02 -7.99
C ASP A 392 3.00 -36.31 -6.52
#